data_AF-A0A7K0DJ52-F1
#
_entry.id   AF-A0A7K0DJ52-F1
#
_cell.length_a   1.000
_cell.length_b   1.000
_cell.length_c   1.000
_cell.angle_alpha   90.00
_cell.angle_beta   90.00
_cell.angle_gamma   90.00
#
_symmetry.space_group_name_H-M   'P 1'
#
loop_
_entity.id
_entity.type
_entity.pdbx_description
1 polymer ?
#
loop_
_entity_poly.entity_id
_entity_poly.type
_entity_poly.pdbx_seq_one_letter_code
_entity_poly.pdbx_strand_id
1 'polypeptide(L)'
;MMGLLNPRGFGLACAAAAIGSGLVIAGCSSSVHGTATVNQADAAAYRTEMASSVAAASSSRKAAAQAKAIGDNCNPFRDTTSVAVTKYNDFVDAHDGNAPDQDGKRDDAAQTLEDAARTVESRVNSAGDQLPPELAQKFTDYVAAARELAAESRKMNYTSPVGALNDASKRVNDALNAVRGACPAR
;
A
#
# COMPACT_ATOMS: atom_id res chain seq x y z
N MET A 1 -63.63 7.61 67.00
CA MET A 1 -62.64 6.56 67.32
C MET A 1 -62.47 5.71 66.08
N MET A 2 -61.32 5.80 65.41
CA MET A 2 -61.03 5.14 64.11
C MET A 2 -61.15 3.61 64.23
N GLY A 3 -61.99 3.01 63.38
CA GLY A 3 -62.02 1.56 63.17
C GLY A 3 -60.85 1.13 62.29
N LEU A 4 -59.96 0.32 62.84
CA LEU A 4 -58.80 -0.24 62.14
C LEU A 4 -59.23 -1.12 60.96
N LEU A 5 -58.81 -0.76 59.76
CA LEU A 5 -58.81 -1.66 58.61
C LEU A 5 -57.76 -2.76 58.84
N ASN A 6 -58.20 -4.02 58.81
CA ASN A 6 -57.34 -5.18 58.99
C ASN A 6 -56.41 -5.34 57.76
N PRO A 7 -55.09 -5.12 57.89
CA PRO A 7 -54.17 -5.04 56.75
C PRO A 7 -53.97 -6.39 56.03
N ARG A 8 -54.33 -7.51 56.68
CA ARG A 8 -54.20 -8.85 56.10
C ARG A 8 -55.26 -9.18 55.05
N GLY A 9 -56.46 -8.59 55.16
CA GLY A 9 -57.54 -8.82 54.19
C GLY A 9 -57.35 -8.04 52.89
N PHE A 10 -56.80 -6.83 52.98
CA PHE A 10 -56.59 -5.96 51.82
C PHE A 10 -55.42 -6.45 50.93
N GLY A 11 -54.35 -6.97 51.54
CA GLY A 11 -53.20 -7.54 50.82
C GLY A 11 -53.55 -8.78 49.98
N LEU A 12 -54.49 -9.61 50.46
CA LEU A 12 -54.92 -10.84 49.77
C LEU A 12 -55.81 -10.54 48.55
N ALA A 13 -56.63 -9.49 48.62
CA ALA A 13 -57.48 -9.07 47.50
C ALA A 13 -56.68 -8.46 46.33
N CYS A 14 -55.64 -7.67 46.61
CA CYS A 14 -54.75 -7.14 45.57
C CYS A 14 -53.88 -8.21 44.91
N ALA A 15 -53.42 -9.21 45.69
CA ALA A 15 -52.65 -10.33 45.14
C ALA A 15 -53.48 -11.21 44.19
N ALA A 16 -54.74 -11.47 44.52
CA ALA A 16 -55.64 -12.27 43.66
C ALA A 16 -55.96 -11.56 42.33
N ALA A 17 -56.15 -10.24 42.33
CA ALA A 17 -56.44 -9.46 41.12
C ALA A 17 -55.24 -9.41 40.15
N ALA A 18 -54.01 -9.33 40.66
CA ALA A 18 -52.79 -9.32 39.84
C ALA A 18 -52.51 -10.68 39.18
N ILE A 19 -52.77 -11.79 39.90
CA ILE A 19 -52.59 -13.15 39.35
C ILE A 19 -53.65 -13.43 38.27
N GLY A 20 -54.91 -13.02 38.50
CA GLY A 20 -56.01 -13.23 37.56
C GLY A 20 -55.83 -12.48 36.23
N SER A 21 -55.29 -11.26 36.26
CA SER A 21 -55.05 -10.46 35.05
C SER A 21 -53.80 -10.88 34.27
N GLY A 22 -52.76 -11.38 34.95
CA GLY A 22 -51.56 -11.94 34.29
C GLY A 22 -51.82 -13.24 33.51
N LEU A 23 -52.72 -14.10 34.02
CA LEU A 23 -53.10 -15.37 33.37
C LEU A 23 -53.91 -15.17 32.07
N VAL A 24 -54.65 -14.06 31.95
CA VAL A 24 -55.45 -13.77 30.74
C VAL A 24 -54.57 -13.25 29.60
N ILE A 25 -53.49 -12.51 29.90
CA ILE A 25 -52.53 -12.05 28.88
C ILE A 25 -51.71 -13.23 28.32
N ALA A 26 -51.44 -14.26 29.13
CA ALA A 26 -50.78 -15.49 28.66
C ALA A 26 -51.69 -16.35 27.75
N GLY A 27 -53.02 -16.28 27.91
CA GLY A 27 -54.00 -17.11 27.21
C GLY A 27 -54.28 -16.75 25.74
N CYS A 28 -53.88 -15.56 25.28
CA CYS A 28 -54.05 -15.12 23.89
C CYS A 28 -52.75 -15.18 23.06
N SER A 29 -51.67 -15.72 23.64
CA SER A 29 -50.43 -15.96 22.89
C SER A 29 -50.47 -17.35 22.27
N SER A 30 -51.09 -17.44 21.09
CA SER A 30 -50.94 -18.60 20.22
C SER A 30 -49.47 -18.75 19.85
N SER A 31 -48.77 -19.69 20.49
CA SER A 31 -47.44 -20.09 20.04
C SER A 31 -47.60 -20.80 18.70
N VAL A 32 -47.38 -20.07 17.59
CA VAL A 32 -47.31 -20.67 16.27
C VAL A 32 -46.09 -21.59 16.28
N HIS A 33 -46.32 -22.91 16.36
CA HIS A 33 -45.30 -23.91 16.10
C HIS A 33 -44.94 -23.88 14.61
N GLY A 34 -44.12 -22.91 14.22
CA GLY A 34 -43.48 -22.86 12.91
C GLY A 34 -42.13 -23.54 13.00
N THR A 35 -41.93 -24.62 12.25
CA THR A 35 -40.56 -25.08 11.96
C THR A 35 -39.91 -24.03 11.07
N ALA A 36 -38.84 -23.39 11.51
CA ALA A 36 -38.08 -22.45 10.68
C ALA A 36 -37.45 -23.22 9.50
N THR A 37 -38.16 -23.30 8.39
CA THR A 37 -37.66 -23.84 7.13
C THR A 37 -37.02 -22.71 6.35
N VAL A 38 -35.72 -22.82 6.07
CA VAL A 38 -34.99 -21.86 5.25
C VAL A 38 -35.56 -21.90 3.83
N ASN A 39 -35.96 -20.74 3.30
CA ASN A 39 -36.24 -20.63 1.88
C ASN A 39 -34.91 -20.81 1.12
N GLN A 40 -34.78 -21.94 0.43
CA GLN A 40 -33.55 -22.30 -0.25
C GLN A 40 -33.19 -21.33 -1.38
N ALA A 41 -34.17 -20.65 -1.98
CA ALA A 41 -33.94 -19.61 -2.97
C ALA A 41 -33.33 -18.35 -2.33
N ASP A 42 -33.88 -17.90 -1.20
CA ASP A 42 -33.35 -16.73 -0.46
C ASP A 42 -31.95 -17.03 0.12
N ALA A 43 -31.72 -18.25 0.60
CA ALA A 43 -30.41 -18.67 1.06
C ALA A 43 -29.37 -18.75 -0.07
N ALA A 44 -29.77 -19.18 -1.28
CA ALA A 44 -28.89 -19.18 -2.45
C ALA A 44 -28.58 -17.76 -2.93
N ALA A 45 -29.58 -16.88 -2.95
CA ALA A 45 -29.41 -15.46 -3.28
C ALA A 45 -28.44 -14.78 -2.30
N TYR A 46 -28.67 -14.93 -1.00
CA TYR A 46 -27.80 -14.37 0.05
C TYR A 46 -26.36 -14.87 -0.05
N ARG A 47 -26.14 -16.17 -0.28
CA ARG A 47 -24.77 -16.73 -0.47
C ARG A 47 -24.08 -16.12 -1.69
N THR A 48 -24.83 -15.88 -2.77
CA THR A 48 -24.32 -15.27 -4.00
C THR A 48 -23.92 -13.81 -3.77
N GLU A 49 -24.78 -13.04 -3.08
CA GLU A 49 -24.49 -11.65 -2.70
C GLU A 49 -23.31 -11.53 -1.73
N MET A 50 -23.18 -12.47 -0.80
CA MET A 50 -22.04 -12.52 0.12
C MET A 50 -20.75 -12.88 -0.63
N ALA A 51 -20.80 -13.85 -1.54
CA ALA A 51 -19.65 -14.20 -2.37
C ALA A 51 -19.20 -13.02 -3.25
N SER A 52 -20.14 -12.29 -3.86
CA SER A 52 -19.82 -11.09 -4.66
C SER A 52 -19.27 -9.95 -3.79
N SER A 53 -19.84 -9.73 -2.60
CA SER A 53 -19.35 -8.74 -1.64
C SER A 53 -17.94 -9.04 -1.15
N VAL A 54 -17.64 -10.29 -0.82
CA VAL A 54 -16.29 -10.73 -0.39
C VAL A 54 -15.29 -10.62 -1.54
N ALA A 55 -15.69 -10.98 -2.75
CA ALA A 55 -14.86 -10.81 -3.94
C ALA A 55 -14.56 -9.32 -4.20
N ALA A 56 -15.57 -8.45 -4.12
CA ALA A 56 -15.41 -7.01 -4.27
C ALA A 56 -14.47 -6.43 -3.19
N ALA A 57 -14.70 -6.75 -1.92
CA ALA A 57 -13.84 -6.29 -0.81
C ALA A 57 -12.39 -6.77 -0.96
N SER A 58 -12.19 -8.01 -1.40
CA SER A 58 -10.85 -8.57 -1.67
C SER A 58 -10.16 -7.83 -2.82
N SER A 59 -10.89 -7.54 -3.90
CA SER A 59 -10.40 -6.74 -5.02
C SER A 59 -10.03 -5.32 -4.60
N SER A 60 -10.86 -4.66 -3.79
CA SER A 60 -10.57 -3.33 -3.26
C SER A 60 -9.31 -3.31 -2.40
N ARG A 61 -9.10 -4.32 -1.54
CA ARG A 61 -7.88 -4.43 -0.72
C ARG A 61 -6.63 -4.62 -1.59
N LYS A 62 -6.70 -5.45 -2.63
CA LYS A 62 -5.58 -5.66 -3.56
C LYS A 62 -5.23 -4.37 -4.31
N ALA A 63 -6.23 -3.64 -4.81
CA ALA A 63 -6.03 -2.36 -5.48
C ALA A 63 -5.40 -1.32 -4.54
N ALA A 64 -5.86 -1.23 -3.29
CA ALA A 64 -5.30 -0.33 -2.29
C ALA A 64 -3.83 -0.68 -1.94
N ALA A 65 -3.52 -1.98 -1.79
CA ALA A 65 -2.16 -2.44 -1.54
C ALA A 65 -1.22 -2.12 -2.72
N GLN A 66 -1.68 -2.31 -3.96
CA GLN A 66 -0.91 -1.93 -5.15
C GLN A 66 -0.69 -0.41 -5.23
N ALA A 67 -1.73 0.40 -5.02
CA ALA A 67 -1.59 1.85 -5.03
C ALA A 67 -0.59 2.34 -3.97
N LYS A 68 -0.63 1.73 -2.77
CA LYS A 68 0.35 1.98 -1.72
C LYS A 68 1.77 1.58 -2.16
N ALA A 69 1.95 0.39 -2.71
CA ALA A 69 3.26 -0.07 -3.19
C ALA A 69 3.84 0.84 -4.28
N ILE A 70 3.01 1.33 -5.22
CA ILE A 70 3.41 2.32 -6.22
C ILE A 70 3.90 3.59 -5.53
N GLY A 71 3.13 4.14 -4.60
CA GLY A 71 3.51 5.36 -3.87
C GLY A 71 4.80 5.22 -3.06
N ASP A 72 4.95 4.10 -2.34
CA ASP A 72 6.09 3.80 -1.48
C ASP A 72 7.40 3.59 -2.27
N ASN A 73 7.31 3.27 -3.56
CA ASN A 73 8.46 3.15 -4.46
C ASN A 73 8.72 4.43 -5.25
N CYS A 74 7.68 5.03 -5.85
CA CYS A 74 7.81 6.19 -6.73
C CYS A 74 8.27 7.46 -6.00
N ASN A 75 7.77 7.72 -4.79
CA ASN A 75 8.14 8.94 -4.08
C ASN A 75 9.62 8.93 -3.65
N PRO A 76 10.12 7.88 -2.98
CA PRO A 76 11.52 7.82 -2.57
C PRO A 76 12.48 7.65 -3.75
N PHE A 77 12.04 7.05 -4.86
CA PHE A 77 12.84 6.99 -6.09
C PHE A 77 13.25 8.39 -6.57
N ARG A 78 12.31 9.35 -6.60
CA ARG A 78 12.60 10.74 -7.02
C ARG A 78 13.67 11.40 -6.14
N ASP A 79 13.58 11.22 -4.83
CA ASP A 79 14.52 11.83 -3.88
C ASP A 79 15.90 11.16 -3.98
N THR A 80 15.94 9.83 -4.06
CA THR A 80 17.17 9.04 -4.20
C THR A 80 17.90 9.37 -5.50
N THR A 81 17.17 9.38 -6.63
CA THR A 81 17.76 9.67 -7.94
C THR A 81 18.20 11.12 -8.08
N SER A 82 17.53 12.08 -7.42
CA SER A 82 17.97 13.48 -7.44
C SER A 82 19.37 13.65 -6.86
N VAL A 83 19.70 12.98 -5.76
CA VAL A 83 21.04 13.06 -5.15
C VAL A 83 22.09 12.45 -6.08
N ALA A 84 21.79 11.30 -6.69
CA ALA A 84 22.69 10.66 -7.64
C ALA A 84 22.96 11.52 -8.89
N VAL A 85 21.94 12.17 -9.45
CA VAL A 85 22.10 13.11 -10.57
C VAL A 85 22.98 14.29 -10.19
N THR A 86 22.77 14.90 -9.01
CA THR A 86 23.62 16.01 -8.53
C THR A 86 25.07 15.58 -8.43
N LYS A 87 25.36 14.44 -7.80
CA LYS A 87 26.73 13.96 -7.64
C LYS A 87 27.40 13.59 -8.96
N TYR A 88 26.63 13.02 -9.89
CA TYR A 88 27.14 12.75 -11.23
C TYR A 88 27.46 14.05 -11.99
N ASN A 89 26.61 15.07 -11.91
CA ASN A 89 26.89 16.37 -12.52
C ASN A 89 28.11 17.06 -11.89
N ASP A 90 28.28 16.98 -10.57
CA ASP A 90 29.49 17.49 -9.89
C ASP A 90 30.76 16.86 -10.48
N PHE A 91 30.72 15.55 -10.77
CA PHE A 91 31.80 14.84 -11.43
C PHE A 91 32.02 15.30 -12.87
N VAL A 92 30.96 15.42 -13.67
CA VAL A 92 31.05 15.90 -15.07
C VAL A 92 31.67 17.31 -15.11
N ASP A 93 31.20 18.23 -14.26
CA ASP A 93 31.73 19.59 -14.18
C ASP A 93 33.23 19.59 -13.80
N ALA A 94 33.65 18.71 -12.89
CA ALA A 94 35.04 18.57 -12.51
C ALA A 94 35.92 17.94 -13.60
N HIS A 95 35.37 17.00 -14.36
CA HIS A 95 36.04 16.37 -15.50
C HIS A 95 36.26 17.38 -16.63
N ASP A 96 35.19 18.08 -17.04
CA ASP A 96 35.24 19.11 -18.09
C ASP A 96 36.16 20.28 -17.72
N GLY A 97 36.18 20.66 -16.45
CA GLY A 97 37.00 21.75 -15.92
C GLY A 97 38.47 21.38 -15.64
N ASN A 98 38.87 20.11 -15.81
CA ASN A 98 40.16 19.60 -15.34
C ASN A 98 40.43 19.93 -13.86
N ALA A 99 39.39 19.88 -13.03
CA ALA A 99 39.49 20.26 -11.63
C ALA A 99 40.34 19.25 -10.86
N PRO A 100 41.21 19.67 -9.92
CA PRO A 100 42.13 18.77 -9.21
C PRO A 100 41.44 17.74 -8.31
N ASP A 101 40.15 17.94 -8.02
CA ASP A 101 39.32 17.06 -7.19
C ASP A 101 38.43 16.10 -8.01
N GLN A 102 38.61 16.03 -9.35
CA GLN A 102 37.81 15.18 -10.25
C GLN A 102 37.75 13.73 -9.77
N ASP A 103 38.88 13.13 -9.39
CA ASP A 103 38.92 11.72 -9.00
C ASP A 103 38.07 11.45 -7.75
N GLY A 104 38.08 12.37 -6.78
CA GLY A 104 37.21 12.28 -5.60
C GLY A 104 35.74 12.39 -5.99
N LYS A 105 35.38 13.34 -6.85
CA LYS A 105 34.00 13.51 -7.33
C LYS A 105 33.52 12.35 -8.19
N ARG A 106 34.39 11.75 -9.01
CA ARG A 106 34.13 10.53 -9.78
C ARG A 106 33.75 9.39 -8.86
N ASP A 107 34.55 9.16 -7.82
CA ASP A 107 34.35 8.06 -6.89
C ASP A 107 33.08 8.28 -6.06
N ASP A 108 32.83 9.50 -5.60
CA ASP A 108 31.59 9.91 -4.94
C ASP A 108 30.36 9.69 -5.83
N ALA A 109 30.43 10.11 -7.09
CA ALA A 109 29.35 9.92 -8.06
C ALA A 109 29.05 8.44 -8.30
N ALA A 110 30.10 7.65 -8.56
CA ALA A 110 29.97 6.22 -8.81
C ALA A 110 29.43 5.48 -7.58
N GLN A 111 29.87 5.85 -6.38
CA GLN A 111 29.34 5.27 -5.13
C GLN A 111 27.87 5.65 -4.93
N THR A 112 27.52 6.93 -5.14
CA THR A 112 26.13 7.40 -4.99
C THR A 112 25.18 6.72 -5.98
N LEU A 113 25.63 6.48 -7.22
CA LEU A 113 24.87 5.72 -8.23
C LEU A 113 24.64 4.25 -7.79
N GLU A 114 25.68 3.59 -7.25
CA GLU A 114 25.54 2.24 -6.70
C GLU A 114 24.58 2.18 -5.51
N ASP A 115 24.66 3.14 -4.59
CA ASP A 115 23.79 3.20 -3.42
C ASP A 115 22.34 3.49 -3.80
N ALA A 116 22.13 4.35 -4.81
CA ALA A 116 20.82 4.57 -5.40
C ALA A 116 20.28 3.28 -6.03
N ALA A 117 21.09 2.58 -6.83
CA ALA A 117 20.72 1.31 -7.45
C ALA A 117 20.34 0.25 -6.38
N ARG A 118 21.15 0.08 -5.33
CA ARG A 118 20.87 -0.83 -4.21
C ARG A 118 19.58 -0.46 -3.47
N THR A 119 19.36 0.83 -3.24
CA THR A 119 18.16 1.32 -2.56
C THR A 119 16.91 1.02 -3.38
N VAL A 120 16.94 1.28 -4.68
CA VAL A 120 15.81 1.01 -5.59
C VAL A 120 15.55 -0.49 -5.69
N GLU A 121 16.59 -1.30 -5.91
CA GLU A 121 16.49 -2.76 -5.96
C GLU A 121 15.88 -3.35 -4.68
N SER A 122 16.34 -2.89 -3.51
CA SER A 122 15.81 -3.32 -2.22
C SER A 122 14.32 -3.00 -2.06
N ARG A 123 13.88 -1.82 -2.51
CA ARG A 123 12.47 -1.41 -2.46
C ARG A 123 11.58 -2.22 -3.40
N VAL A 124 12.06 -2.47 -4.63
CA VAL A 124 11.36 -3.33 -5.60
C VAL A 124 11.18 -4.73 -5.05
N ASN A 125 12.26 -5.32 -4.50
CA ASN A 125 12.21 -6.64 -3.89
C ASN A 125 11.28 -6.69 -2.68
N SER A 126 11.26 -5.63 -1.87
CA SER A 126 10.38 -5.54 -0.70
C SER A 126 8.90 -5.43 -1.08
N ALA A 127 8.58 -4.79 -2.21
CA ALA A 127 7.22 -4.66 -2.69
C ALA A 127 6.71 -5.93 -3.39
N GLY A 128 7.61 -6.68 -4.05
CA GLY A 128 7.29 -7.94 -4.71
C GLY A 128 6.09 -7.83 -5.67
N ASP A 129 5.15 -8.78 -5.57
CA ASP A 129 3.97 -8.86 -6.45
C ASP A 129 2.95 -7.72 -6.24
N GLN A 130 3.17 -6.83 -5.27
CA GLN A 130 2.33 -5.65 -5.09
C GLN A 130 2.62 -4.55 -6.12
N LEU A 131 3.82 -4.54 -6.72
CA LEU A 131 4.14 -3.64 -7.83
C LEU A 131 3.58 -4.19 -9.14
N PRO A 132 3.01 -3.33 -10.01
CA PRO A 132 2.73 -3.72 -11.39
C PRO A 132 4.02 -4.23 -12.06
N PRO A 133 4.01 -5.38 -12.76
CA PRO A 133 5.21 -5.98 -13.35
C PRO A 133 5.96 -5.02 -14.28
N GLU A 134 5.23 -4.22 -15.06
CA GLU A 134 5.83 -3.23 -15.94
C GLU A 134 6.62 -2.15 -15.17
N LEU A 135 6.09 -1.68 -14.04
CA LEU A 135 6.75 -0.68 -13.21
C LEU A 135 7.98 -1.28 -12.50
N ALA A 136 7.86 -2.51 -12.00
CA ALA A 136 8.99 -3.23 -11.41
C ALA A 136 10.14 -3.43 -12.42
N GLN A 137 9.81 -3.74 -13.68
CA GLN A 137 10.79 -3.85 -14.76
C GLN A 137 11.50 -2.52 -15.01
N LYS A 138 10.77 -1.40 -15.12
CA LYS A 138 11.38 -0.08 -15.32
C LYS A 138 12.34 0.31 -14.19
N PHE A 139 12.00 -0.01 -12.94
CA PHE A 139 12.93 0.18 -11.82
C PHE A 139 14.19 -0.69 -11.95
N THR A 140 14.02 -1.95 -12.38
CA THR A 140 15.13 -2.87 -12.61
C THR A 140 16.04 -2.38 -13.73
N ASP A 141 15.48 -1.84 -14.81
CA ASP A 141 16.22 -1.25 -15.92
C ASP A 141 17.04 -0.03 -15.45
N TYR A 142 16.44 0.82 -14.59
CA TYR A 142 17.17 1.92 -13.95
C TYR A 142 18.33 1.40 -13.07
N VAL A 143 18.11 0.37 -12.26
CA VAL A 143 19.16 -0.23 -11.41
C VAL A 143 20.34 -0.71 -12.26
N ALA A 144 20.07 -1.41 -13.37
CA ALA A 144 21.11 -1.87 -14.29
C ALA A 144 21.86 -0.70 -14.93
N ALA A 145 21.14 0.31 -15.44
CA ALA A 145 21.75 1.47 -16.08
C ALA A 145 22.57 2.33 -15.10
N ALA A 146 22.13 2.48 -13.85
CA ALA A 146 22.86 3.21 -12.81
C ALA A 146 24.18 2.50 -12.44
N ARG A 147 24.16 1.17 -12.32
CA ARG A 147 25.37 0.35 -12.11
C ARG A 147 26.33 0.45 -13.29
N GLU A 148 25.81 0.42 -14.51
CA GLU A 148 26.62 0.60 -15.71
C GLU A 148 27.28 1.98 -15.73
N LEU A 149 26.53 3.06 -15.47
CA LEU A 149 27.11 4.40 -15.39
C LEU A 149 28.17 4.49 -14.30
N ALA A 150 27.92 3.93 -13.12
CA ALA A 150 28.91 3.90 -12.04
C ALA A 150 30.20 3.16 -12.46
N ALA A 151 30.08 2.06 -13.20
CA ALA A 151 31.21 1.31 -13.73
C ALA A 151 31.99 2.10 -14.78
N GLU A 152 31.31 2.78 -15.72
CA GLU A 152 31.97 3.65 -16.71
C GLU A 152 32.62 4.88 -16.05
N SER A 153 31.94 5.52 -15.10
CA SER A 153 32.49 6.64 -14.33
C SER A 153 33.82 6.27 -13.70
N ARG A 154 33.95 5.11 -13.05
CA ARG A 154 35.20 4.66 -12.41
C ARG A 154 36.37 4.47 -13.37
N LYS A 155 36.13 4.31 -14.67
CA LYS A 155 37.20 4.20 -15.68
C LYS A 155 37.76 5.56 -16.10
N MET A 156 37.10 6.65 -15.69
CA MET A 156 37.40 7.98 -16.19
C MET A 156 38.61 8.59 -15.47
N ASN A 157 39.47 9.19 -16.29
CA ASN A 157 40.45 10.20 -15.91
C ASN A 157 40.40 11.35 -16.93
N TYR A 158 41.20 12.40 -16.74
CA TYR A 158 41.20 13.60 -17.59
C TYR A 158 41.50 13.33 -19.08
N THR A 159 42.15 12.22 -19.40
CA THR A 159 42.54 11.86 -20.79
C THR A 159 41.64 10.81 -21.42
N SER A 160 40.68 10.29 -20.65
CA SER A 160 39.88 9.16 -21.09
C SER A 160 38.79 9.59 -22.07
N PRO A 161 38.52 8.80 -23.12
CA PRO A 161 37.46 9.10 -24.07
C PRO A 161 36.08 8.99 -23.40
N VAL A 162 35.24 10.00 -23.58
CA VAL A 162 33.92 10.11 -22.91
C VAL A 162 32.78 9.36 -23.63
N GLY A 163 33.05 8.68 -24.75
CA GLY A 163 32.01 8.03 -25.55
C GLY A 163 31.19 7.00 -24.76
N ALA A 164 31.87 6.06 -24.09
CA ALA A 164 31.19 5.03 -23.28
C ALA A 164 30.45 5.63 -22.08
N LEU A 165 31.02 6.66 -21.44
CA LEU A 165 30.37 7.38 -20.34
C LEU A 165 29.08 8.07 -20.81
N ASN A 166 29.13 8.75 -21.96
CA ASN A 166 27.97 9.44 -22.54
C ASN A 166 26.85 8.47 -22.92
N ASP A 167 27.20 7.30 -23.48
CA ASP A 167 26.23 6.25 -23.78
C ASP A 167 25.56 5.71 -22.51
N ALA A 168 26.35 5.43 -21.46
CA ALA A 168 25.81 4.99 -20.17
C ALA A 168 24.95 6.08 -19.49
N SER A 169 25.39 7.34 -19.56
CA SER A 169 24.66 8.51 -19.05
C SER A 169 23.29 8.65 -19.73
N LYS A 170 23.26 8.47 -21.06
CA LYS A 170 22.01 8.47 -21.81
C LYS A 170 21.08 7.33 -21.37
N ARG A 171 21.59 6.11 -21.22
CA ARG A 171 20.78 4.95 -20.78
C ARG A 171 20.16 5.16 -19.40
N VAL A 172 20.93 5.66 -18.43
CA VAL A 172 20.37 5.90 -17.09
C VAL A 172 19.35 7.03 -17.11
N ASN A 173 19.55 8.07 -17.93
CA ASN A 173 18.59 9.15 -18.08
C ASN A 173 17.28 8.66 -18.73
N ASP A 174 17.37 7.83 -19.77
CA ASP A 174 16.21 7.22 -20.42
C ASP A 174 15.44 6.32 -19.44
N ALA A 175 16.13 5.47 -18.67
CA ALA A 175 15.52 4.61 -17.66
C ALA A 175 14.88 5.41 -16.51
N LEU A 176 15.56 6.47 -16.04
CA LEU A 176 15.04 7.39 -15.03
C LEU A 176 13.75 8.07 -15.51
N ASN A 177 13.71 8.53 -16.76
CA ASN A 177 12.52 9.15 -17.35
C ASN A 177 11.40 8.13 -17.56
N ALA A 178 11.71 6.90 -17.94
CA ALA A 178 10.74 5.82 -18.06
C ALA A 178 10.04 5.53 -16.72
N VAL A 179 10.80 5.46 -15.62
CA VAL A 179 10.23 5.31 -14.26
C VAL A 179 9.39 6.53 -13.90
N ARG A 180 9.92 7.75 -14.09
CA ARG A 180 9.18 8.98 -13.76
C ARG A 180 7.86 9.12 -14.51
N GLY A 181 7.81 8.71 -15.78
CA GLY A 181 6.60 8.71 -16.61
C GLY A 181 5.59 7.64 -16.22
N ALA A 182 6.03 6.52 -15.65
CA ALA A 182 5.15 5.48 -15.14
C ALA A 182 4.64 5.76 -13.70
N CYS A 183 5.35 6.60 -12.95
CA CYS A 183 4.97 6.99 -11.60
C CYS A 183 3.90 8.11 -11.61
N PRO A 184 2.91 8.10 -10.69
CA PRO A 184 1.95 9.19 -10.54
C PRO A 184 2.64 10.54 -10.31
N ALA A 185 2.11 11.61 -10.90
CA ALA A 185 2.55 12.97 -10.62
C ALA A 185 2.45 13.28 -9.11
N ARG A 186 3.35 14.13 -8.62
CA ARG A 186 3.24 14.68 -7.26
C ARG A 186 2.20 15.78 -7.22
#